data_AF-A0A7Y3PE29-F1
#
_entry.id   AF-A0A7Y3PE29-F1
#
_cell.length_a   1.000
_cell.length_b   1.000
_cell.length_c   1.000
_cell.angle_alpha   90.00
_cell.angle_beta   90.00
_cell.angle_gamma   90.00
#
_symmetry.space_group_name_H-M   'P 1'
#
loop_
_entity.id
_entity.type
_entity.pdbx_description
1 polymer ?
#
loop_
_entity_poly.entity_id
_entity_poly.type
_entity_poly.pdbx_seq_one_letter_code
_entity_poly.pdbx_strand_id
1 'polypeptide(L)'
;MSIAQDLAFASAAGRHLSTLDQKEDSDGVLQRSLWGAAVVAYRRCFTTGKGHGLVRRSRLRIPEKIIGELSPTMREIHDVVLKEADQHVAHRVDDELGQMPIWFLFDVNELGDDRVAGVVALGATRIGPPPDQVGMFSELTDHLKGVIQDMATEKQNLILTKASALLAE
;
A
#
# COMPACT_ATOMS: atom_id res chain seq x y z
N MET A 1 5.98 15.46 4.57
CA MET A 1 5.57 14.80 3.32
C MET A 1 4.09 15.12 3.11
N SER A 2 3.76 15.72 1.97
CA SER A 2 2.38 16.09 1.61
C SER A 2 1.63 14.90 1.01
N ILE A 3 0.29 14.94 1.01
CA ILE A 3 -0.57 13.91 0.37
C ILE A 3 -0.15 13.67 -1.08
N ALA A 4 0.09 14.73 -1.84
CA ALA A 4 0.50 14.62 -3.25
C ALA A 4 1.84 13.90 -3.44
N GLN A 5 2.80 14.08 -2.52
CA GLN A 5 4.07 13.35 -2.54
C GLN A 5 3.89 11.88 -2.20
N ASP A 6 3.06 11.57 -1.19
CA ASP A 6 2.76 10.19 -0.81
C ASP A 6 2.06 9.44 -1.96
N LEU A 7 1.08 10.07 -2.64
CA LEU A 7 0.41 9.50 -3.82
C LEU A 7 1.35 9.34 -5.01
N ALA A 8 2.22 10.33 -5.29
CA ALA A 8 3.19 10.24 -6.37
C ALA A 8 4.20 9.11 -6.14
N PHE A 9 4.66 8.95 -4.90
CA PHE A 9 5.54 7.85 -4.53
C PHE A 9 4.84 6.49 -4.68
N ALA A 10 3.61 6.37 -4.18
CA ALA A 10 2.82 5.15 -4.29
C ALA A 10 2.60 4.74 -5.76
N SER A 11 2.24 5.69 -6.63
CA SER A 11 2.12 5.50 -8.08
C SER A 11 3.44 5.02 -8.70
N ALA A 12 4.55 5.70 -8.40
CA ALA A 12 5.86 5.34 -8.95
C ALA A 12 6.31 3.94 -8.50
N ALA A 13 6.17 3.62 -7.22
CA ALA A 13 6.50 2.31 -6.67
C ALA A 13 5.64 1.19 -7.29
N GLY A 14 4.34 1.44 -7.48
CA GLY A 14 3.43 0.54 -8.20
C GLY A 14 3.90 0.29 -9.63
N ARG A 15 4.14 1.35 -10.41
CA ARG A 15 4.64 1.20 -11.78
C ARG A 15 5.96 0.44 -11.84
N HIS A 16 6.92 0.75 -10.97
CA HIS A 16 8.17 0.00 -10.90
C HIS A 16 7.94 -1.48 -10.61
N LEU A 17 7.04 -1.81 -9.66
CA LEU A 17 6.67 -3.18 -9.36
C LEU A 17 6.06 -3.90 -10.58
N SER A 18 5.20 -3.23 -11.37
CA SER A 18 4.60 -3.82 -12.58
C SER A 18 5.61 -4.14 -13.69
N THR A 19 6.79 -3.50 -13.66
CA THR A 19 7.87 -3.76 -14.63
C THR A 19 8.83 -4.86 -14.22
N LEU A 20 8.75 -5.33 -12.96
CA LEU A 20 9.58 -6.44 -12.50
C LEU A 20 9.04 -7.74 -13.09
N ASP A 21 9.94 -8.54 -13.67
CA ASP A 21 9.61 -9.88 -14.14
C ASP A 21 9.05 -10.69 -12.96
N GLN A 22 7.94 -11.40 -13.13
CA GLN A 22 7.34 -12.26 -12.09
C GLN A 22 7.76 -13.73 -12.21
N LYS A 23 8.82 -14.02 -12.98
CA LYS A 23 9.43 -15.35 -13.05
C LYS A 23 10.03 -15.78 -11.71
N GLU A 24 10.27 -17.09 -11.57
CA GLU A 24 10.82 -17.74 -10.36
C GLU A 24 12.13 -17.10 -9.84
N ASP A 25 12.94 -16.51 -10.72
CA ASP A 25 14.22 -15.85 -10.36
C ASP A 25 14.09 -14.34 -10.07
N SER A 26 12.87 -13.83 -9.93
CA SER A 26 12.66 -12.41 -9.60
C SER A 26 13.07 -12.08 -8.17
N ASP A 27 13.63 -10.88 -7.97
CA ASP A 27 14.01 -10.40 -6.64
C ASP A 27 12.75 -10.15 -5.79
N GLY A 28 12.31 -11.20 -5.09
CA GLY A 28 11.15 -11.16 -4.22
C GLY A 28 11.34 -10.27 -2.99
N VAL A 29 12.58 -9.86 -2.64
CA VAL A 29 12.81 -8.85 -1.60
C VAL A 29 12.47 -7.47 -2.15
N LEU A 30 12.93 -7.16 -3.37
CA LEU A 30 12.63 -5.90 -4.04
C LEU A 30 11.12 -5.75 -4.28
N GLN A 31 10.45 -6.79 -4.78
CA GLN A 31 9.00 -6.75 -5.02
C GLN A 31 8.22 -6.45 -3.73
N ARG A 32 8.51 -7.18 -2.65
CA ARG A 32 7.89 -6.95 -1.33
C ARG A 32 8.18 -5.55 -0.78
N SER A 33 9.40 -5.08 -0.96
CA SER A 33 9.83 -3.76 -0.48
C SER A 33 9.10 -2.65 -1.22
N LEU A 34 8.98 -2.75 -2.55
CA LEU A 34 8.24 -1.79 -3.37
C LEU A 34 6.75 -1.80 -3.02
N TRP A 35 6.12 -2.97 -2.96
CA TRP A 35 4.71 -3.07 -2.60
C TRP A 35 4.45 -2.54 -1.18
N GLY A 36 5.21 -3.01 -0.20
CA GLY A 36 5.09 -2.56 1.19
C GLY A 36 5.25 -1.05 1.33
N ALA A 37 6.26 -0.47 0.67
CA ALA A 37 6.46 0.97 0.68
C ALA A 37 5.30 1.74 0.02
N ALA A 38 4.81 1.26 -1.13
CA ALA A 38 3.71 1.89 -1.86
C ALA A 38 2.43 1.93 -1.02
N VAL A 39 2.07 0.80 -0.41
CA VAL A 39 0.88 0.65 0.42
C VAL A 39 0.96 1.50 1.70
N VAL A 40 2.14 1.56 2.33
CA VAL A 40 2.37 2.43 3.51
C VAL A 40 2.22 3.91 3.15
N ALA A 41 2.80 4.33 2.01
CA ALA A 41 2.66 5.71 1.53
C ALA A 41 1.19 6.03 1.22
N TYR A 42 0.47 5.12 0.57
CA TYR A 42 -0.95 5.26 0.30
C TYR A 42 -1.78 5.41 1.58
N ARG A 43 -1.62 4.50 2.55
CA ARG A 43 -2.32 4.53 3.85
C ARG A 43 -2.09 5.84 4.61
N ARG A 44 -0.90 6.43 4.48
CA ARG A 44 -0.54 7.70 5.13
C ARG A 44 -1.39 8.89 4.64
N CYS A 45 -2.05 8.78 3.48
CA CYS A 45 -3.00 9.78 2.98
C CYS A 45 -4.35 9.78 3.71
N PHE A 46 -4.67 8.70 4.44
CA PHE A 46 -5.98 8.49 5.09
C PHE A 46 -5.88 8.39 6.62
N THR A 47 -4.70 8.11 7.15
CA THR A 47 -4.48 7.89 8.58
C THR A 47 -4.14 9.16 9.36
N THR A 48 -4.49 9.18 10.64
CA THR A 48 -4.23 10.30 11.56
C THR A 48 -2.87 10.04 12.15
N GLY A 49 -1.97 10.99 11.99
CA GLY A 49 -0.66 10.96 12.64
C GLY A 49 -0.24 12.34 13.09
N LYS A 50 0.74 12.39 13.99
CA LYS A 50 1.43 13.64 14.32
C LYS A 50 2.26 14.04 13.09
N GLY A 51 1.90 15.17 12.47
CA GLY A 51 2.71 15.74 11.39
C GLY A 51 4.06 16.22 11.93
N HIS A 52 5.15 15.89 11.24
CA HIS A 52 6.45 16.48 11.52
C HIS A 52 6.41 17.93 11.04
N GLY A 53 6.23 18.89 11.96
CA GLY A 53 6.41 20.30 11.61
C GLY A 53 5.72 21.34 12.48
N LEU A 54 4.60 21.02 13.14
CA LEU A 54 3.92 21.98 14.01
C LEU A 54 3.24 21.25 15.17
N VAL A 55 3.67 21.57 16.40
CA VAL A 55 3.04 21.11 17.64
C VAL A 55 1.52 21.30 17.51
N ARG A 56 0.76 20.19 17.59
CA ARG A 56 -0.72 20.12 17.59
C ARG A 56 -1.49 20.20 16.25
N ARG A 57 -0.87 20.14 15.06
CA ARG A 57 -1.65 19.97 13.82
C ARG A 57 -1.74 18.50 13.40
N SER A 58 -2.97 18.01 13.23
CA SER A 58 -3.24 16.70 12.61
C SER A 58 -2.70 16.70 11.18
N ARG A 59 -2.13 15.57 10.75
CA ARG A 59 -1.77 15.39 9.35
C ARG A 59 -2.99 15.63 8.45
N LEU A 60 -2.78 16.33 7.33
CA LEU A 60 -3.81 16.47 6.30
C LEU A 60 -4.16 15.08 5.75
N ARG A 61 -5.45 14.89 5.47
CA ARG A 61 -6.00 13.65 4.94
C ARG A 61 -6.84 13.93 3.70
N ILE A 62 -6.96 12.93 2.84
CA ILE A 62 -7.92 12.96 1.74
C ILE A 62 -9.33 12.91 2.36
N PRO A 63 -10.22 13.87 2.05
CA PRO A 63 -11.59 13.86 2.52
C PRO A 63 -12.37 12.62 2.05
N GLU A 64 -13.17 12.03 2.94
CA GLU A 64 -14.00 10.85 2.65
C GLU A 64 -14.95 11.06 1.46
N LYS A 65 -15.40 12.30 1.25
CA LYS A 65 -16.24 12.66 0.10
C LYS A 65 -15.59 12.28 -1.23
N ILE A 66 -14.28 12.47 -1.37
CA ILE A 66 -13.54 12.13 -2.59
C ILE A 66 -13.57 10.62 -2.81
N ILE A 67 -13.52 9.84 -1.74
CA ILE A 67 -13.60 8.37 -1.80
C ILE A 67 -15.00 7.91 -2.18
N GLY A 68 -16.03 8.60 -1.71
CA GLY A 68 -17.41 8.37 -2.13
C GLY A 68 -17.70 8.67 -3.61
N GLU A 69 -16.83 9.43 -4.28
CA GLU A 69 -16.95 9.80 -5.71
C GLU A 69 -16.13 8.88 -6.63
N LEU A 70 -15.37 7.92 -6.08
CA LEU A 70 -14.61 6.95 -6.87
C LEU A 70 -15.54 6.02 -7.65
N SER A 71 -15.09 5.58 -8.82
CA SER A 71 -15.75 4.49 -9.55
C SER A 71 -15.77 3.21 -8.69
N PRO A 72 -16.74 2.29 -8.90
CA PRO A 72 -16.82 1.05 -8.13
C PRO A 72 -15.49 0.26 -8.13
N THR A 73 -14.83 0.17 -9.28
CA THR A 73 -13.53 -0.51 -9.44
C THR A 73 -12.42 0.18 -8.65
N MET A 74 -12.32 1.52 -8.72
CA MET A 74 -11.32 2.28 -7.96
C MET A 74 -11.55 2.16 -6.45
N ARG A 75 -12.81 2.10 -6.03
CA ARG A 75 -13.18 1.92 -4.63
C ARG A 75 -12.82 0.53 -4.11
N GLU A 76 -13.06 -0.52 -4.89
CA GLU A 76 -12.64 -1.87 -4.54
C GLU A 76 -11.11 -1.94 -4.32
N ILE A 77 -10.34 -1.34 -5.23
CA ILE A 77 -8.87 -1.29 -5.09
C ILE A 77 -8.45 -0.46 -3.87
N HIS A 78 -9.13 0.66 -3.58
CA HIS A 78 -8.90 1.45 -2.37
C HIS A 78 -9.06 0.59 -1.10
N ASP A 79 -10.16 -0.15 -1.00
CA ASP A 79 -10.49 -0.98 0.16
C ASP A 79 -9.49 -2.14 0.33
N VAL A 80 -9.16 -2.83 -0.77
CA VAL A 80 -8.16 -3.91 -0.77
C VAL A 80 -6.80 -3.41 -0.30
N VAL A 81 -6.32 -2.28 -0.84
CA VAL A 81 -4.99 -1.75 -0.50
C VAL A 81 -4.94 -1.27 0.94
N LEU A 82 -6.01 -0.63 1.46
CA LEU A 82 -6.05 -0.24 2.86
C LEU A 82 -6.05 -1.46 3.80
N LYS A 83 -6.78 -2.51 3.45
CA LYS A 83 -6.77 -3.78 4.20
C LYS A 83 -5.37 -4.38 4.25
N GLU A 84 -4.68 -4.45 3.11
CA GLU A 84 -3.30 -4.94 3.05
C GLU A 84 -2.33 -4.06 3.85
N ALA A 85 -2.54 -2.74 3.82
CA ALA A 85 -1.75 -1.82 4.61
C ALA A 85 -1.86 -2.08 6.11
N ASP A 86 -3.06 -2.37 6.59
CA ASP A 86 -3.31 -2.70 7.99
C ASP A 86 -2.67 -4.05 8.38
N GLN A 87 -2.70 -5.04 7.48
CA GLN A 87 -1.98 -6.32 7.67
C GLN A 87 -0.46 -6.14 7.72
N HIS A 88 0.10 -5.25 6.89
CA HIS A 88 1.54 -4.99 6.87
C HIS A 88 2.04 -4.15 8.06
N VAL A 89 1.21 -3.25 8.59
CA VAL A 89 1.64 -2.23 9.58
C VAL A 89 1.20 -2.55 11.01
N ALA A 90 0.03 -3.16 11.21
CA ALA A 90 -0.58 -3.29 12.54
C ALA A 90 -0.75 -4.74 13.00
N HIS A 91 -1.06 -5.68 12.09
CA HIS A 91 -1.33 -7.07 12.45
C HIS A 91 -0.74 -8.03 11.39
N ARG A 92 0.52 -8.43 11.58
CA ARG A 92 1.21 -9.41 10.71
C ARG A 92 0.66 -10.84 10.79
N VAL A 93 -0.48 -11.03 11.46
CA VAL A 93 -1.03 -12.33 11.83
C VAL A 93 -2.29 -12.55 11.01
N ASP A 94 -2.12 -12.80 9.71
CA ASP A 94 -3.08 -13.69 9.06
C ASP A 94 -2.64 -15.11 9.47
N ASP A 95 -3.53 -15.84 10.14
CA ASP A 95 -3.26 -17.18 10.69
C ASP A 95 -2.83 -18.20 9.62
N GLU A 96 -3.05 -17.92 8.33
CA GLU A 96 -2.73 -18.82 7.22
C GLU A 96 -1.33 -18.61 6.60
N LEU A 97 -0.81 -17.37 6.57
CA LEU A 97 0.50 -17.04 5.98
C LEU A 97 1.56 -16.64 7.02
N GLY A 98 1.14 -16.35 8.26
CA GLY A 98 2.03 -16.07 9.38
C GLY A 98 2.59 -17.33 10.05
N GLN A 99 2.09 -18.51 9.69
CA GLN A 99 2.56 -19.79 10.20
C GLN A 99 3.64 -20.36 9.29
N MET A 100 4.74 -20.82 9.87
CA MET A 100 5.77 -21.59 9.16
C MET A 100 5.41 -23.07 9.29
N PRO A 101 4.76 -23.71 8.29
CA PRO A 101 4.43 -25.12 8.38
C PRO A 101 5.72 -25.95 8.47
N ILE A 102 5.79 -26.76 9.52
CA ILE A 102 6.87 -27.72 9.75
C ILE A 102 6.33 -29.10 9.38
N TRP A 103 6.97 -29.72 8.41
CA TRP A 103 6.65 -31.07 7.95
C TRP A 103 7.69 -32.04 8.49
N PHE A 104 7.22 -33.15 9.04
CA PHE A 104 8.06 -34.29 9.39
C PHE A 104 7.99 -35.29 8.24
N LEU A 105 9.16 -35.62 7.68
CA LEU A 105 9.28 -36.71 6.73
C LEU A 105 9.55 -37.99 7.52
N PHE A 106 8.68 -38.98 7.38
CA PHE A 106 8.84 -40.29 7.99
C PHE A 106 9.32 -41.29 6.94
N ASP A 107 10.32 -42.09 7.30
CA ASP A 107 10.65 -43.33 6.60
C ASP A 107 9.81 -44.44 7.23
N VAL A 108 8.79 -44.87 6.52
CA VAL A 108 7.83 -45.88 6.98
C VAL A 108 8.24 -47.21 6.36
N ASN A 109 8.83 -48.08 7.18
CA ASN A 109 9.11 -49.46 6.78
C ASN A 109 7.93 -50.38 7.15
N GLU A 110 7.63 -51.37 6.31
CA GLU A 110 6.51 -52.33 6.49
C GLU A 110 6.54 -53.11 7.82
N LEU A 111 7.66 -53.05 8.56
CA LEU A 111 7.88 -53.70 9.86
C LEU A 111 7.52 -52.84 11.08
N GLY A 112 7.07 -51.59 10.90
CA GLY A 112 6.58 -50.72 11.98
C GLY A 112 7.63 -49.99 12.81
N ASP A 113 8.89 -49.92 12.33
CA ASP A 113 9.94 -49.09 12.92
C ASP A 113 10.01 -47.74 12.19
N ASP A 114 8.99 -46.91 12.39
CA ASP A 114 8.89 -45.58 11.78
C ASP A 114 10.01 -44.68 12.31
N ARG A 115 10.80 -44.11 11.40
CA ARG A 115 11.87 -43.17 11.76
C ARG A 115 11.65 -41.83 11.09
N VAL A 116 11.93 -40.75 11.81
CA VAL A 116 11.96 -39.42 11.21
C VAL A 116 13.15 -39.37 10.24
N ALA A 117 12.86 -39.34 8.95
CA ALA A 117 13.83 -39.20 7.87
C ALA A 117 14.34 -37.76 7.74
N GLY A 118 13.52 -36.79 8.13
CA GLY A 118 13.89 -35.39 8.10
C GLY A 118 12.80 -34.44 8.61
N VAL A 119 13.19 -33.18 8.78
CA VAL A 119 12.28 -32.07 9.10
C VAL A 119 12.44 -31.03 8.01
N VAL A 120 11.31 -30.59 7.44
CA VAL A 120 11.28 -29.56 6.39
C VAL A 120 10.41 -28.41 6.86
N ALA A 121 10.96 -27.20 6.89
CA ALA A 121 10.20 -25.98 7.07
C ALA A 121 9.98 -25.33 5.70
N LEU A 122 8.72 -25.16 5.29
CA LEU A 122 8.37 -24.46 4.06
C LEU A 122 7.74 -23.13 4.42
N GLY A 123 8.40 -22.03 4.08
CA GLY A 123 7.82 -20.69 4.21
C GLY A 123 7.14 -20.28 2.91
N ALA A 124 5.83 -20.04 2.95
CA ALA A 124 5.17 -19.29 1.89
C ALA A 124 5.24 -17.80 2.22
N THR A 125 5.76 -17.00 1.29
CA THR A 125 5.77 -15.54 1.45
C THR A 125 4.98 -14.91 0.32
N ARG A 126 3.96 -14.10 0.66
CA ARG A 126 3.29 -13.26 -0.34
C ARG A 126 4.27 -12.20 -0.86
N ILE A 127 4.58 -12.25 -2.14
CA ILE A 127 5.59 -11.38 -2.76
C ILE A 127 5.00 -10.01 -3.16
N GLY A 128 3.70 -9.98 -3.47
CA GLY A 128 2.94 -8.78 -3.83
C GLY A 128 1.63 -9.18 -4.51
N PRO A 129 0.81 -8.20 -4.94
CA PRO A 129 -0.35 -8.46 -5.76
C PRO A 129 0.05 -8.75 -7.23
N PRO A 130 -0.85 -9.36 -8.02
CA PRO A 130 -0.63 -9.58 -9.44
C PRO A 130 -0.51 -8.26 -10.24
N PRO A 131 0.14 -8.25 -11.42
CA PRO A 131 0.47 -7.02 -12.15
C PRO A 131 -0.72 -6.15 -12.54
N ASP A 132 -1.87 -6.76 -12.83
CA ASP A 132 -3.13 -6.08 -13.12
C ASP A 132 -3.63 -5.24 -11.94
N GLN A 133 -3.57 -5.79 -10.73
CA GLN A 133 -3.90 -5.07 -9.49
C GLN A 133 -2.93 -3.91 -9.24
N VAL A 134 -1.64 -4.11 -9.52
CA VAL A 134 -0.63 -3.04 -9.43
C VAL A 134 -0.91 -1.91 -10.42
N GLY A 135 -1.36 -2.25 -11.63
CA GLY A 135 -1.79 -1.28 -12.65
C GLY A 135 -2.97 -0.45 -12.18
N MET A 136 -4.05 -1.09 -11.74
CA MET A 136 -5.25 -0.42 -11.22
C MET A 136 -4.94 0.45 -9.99
N PHE A 137 -4.06 -0.01 -9.11
CA PHE A 137 -3.59 0.77 -7.97
C PHE A 137 -2.86 2.04 -8.42
N SER A 138 -1.98 1.93 -9.42
CA SER A 138 -1.25 3.09 -9.94
C SER A 138 -2.22 4.12 -10.53
N GLU A 139 -3.20 3.69 -11.31
CA GLU A 139 -4.26 4.55 -11.85
C GLU A 139 -5.07 5.26 -10.75
N LEU A 140 -5.46 4.53 -9.71
CA LEU A 140 -6.15 5.10 -8.54
C LEU A 140 -5.29 6.19 -7.86
N THR A 141 -4.00 5.95 -7.67
CA THR A 141 -3.11 6.93 -7.04
C THR A 141 -2.90 8.18 -7.90
N ASP A 142 -2.83 8.03 -9.22
CA ASP A 142 -2.75 9.16 -10.14
C ASP A 142 -4.04 9.97 -10.15
N HIS A 143 -5.19 9.30 -10.18
CA HIS A 143 -6.50 9.93 -10.13
C HIS A 143 -6.65 10.79 -8.86
N LEU A 144 -6.39 10.19 -7.69
CA LEU A 144 -6.45 10.91 -6.42
C LEU A 144 -5.45 12.07 -6.36
N LYS A 145 -4.27 11.90 -6.95
CA LYS A 145 -3.26 12.97 -7.02
C LYS A 145 -3.79 14.15 -7.83
N GLY A 146 -4.39 13.89 -9.00
CA GLY A 146 -5.01 14.92 -9.83
C GLY A 146 -6.06 15.71 -9.08
N VAL A 147 -7.01 15.02 -8.44
CA VAL A 147 -8.07 15.65 -7.64
C VAL A 147 -7.48 16.54 -6.54
N ILE A 148 -6.47 16.06 -5.81
CA ILE A 148 -5.84 16.83 -4.74
C ILE A 148 -5.08 18.06 -5.28
N GLN A 149 -4.45 17.95 -6.46
CA GLN A 149 -3.77 19.07 -7.10
C GLN A 149 -4.75 20.14 -7.59
N ASP A 150 -5.90 19.73 -8.15
CA ASP A 150 -6.95 20.65 -8.59
C ASP A 150 -7.53 21.41 -7.40
N MET A 151 -7.84 20.72 -6.31
CA MET A 151 -8.31 21.35 -5.07
C MET A 151 -7.28 22.32 -4.47
N ALA A 152 -6.00 21.96 -4.49
CA ALA A 152 -4.94 22.82 -4.01
C ALA A 152 -4.83 24.10 -4.84
N THR A 153 -4.96 23.97 -6.17
CA THR A 153 -4.96 25.09 -7.12
C THR A 153 -6.17 26.00 -6.91
N GLU A 154 -7.36 25.44 -6.74
CA GLU A 154 -8.58 26.20 -6.46
C GLU A 154 -8.45 27.01 -5.15
N LYS A 155 -7.94 26.38 -4.08
CA LYS A 155 -7.70 27.06 -2.81
C LYS A 155 -6.63 28.14 -2.91
N GLN A 156 -5.57 27.89 -3.67
CA GLN A 156 -4.53 28.90 -3.93
C GLN A 156 -5.11 30.12 -4.63
N ASN A 157 -5.89 29.93 -5.70
CA ASN A 157 -6.53 31.02 -6.42
C ASN A 157 -7.49 31.82 -5.52
N LEU A 158 -8.30 31.14 -4.71
CA LEU A 158 -9.20 31.79 -3.76
C LEU A 158 -8.45 32.65 -2.74
N ILE A 159 -7.32 32.15 -2.20
CA ILE A 159 -6.50 32.89 -1.24
C ILE A 159 -5.86 34.11 -1.92
N LEU A 160 -5.34 33.95 -3.15
CA LEU A 160 -4.77 35.04 -3.92
C LEU A 160 -5.80 36.14 -4.19
N THR A 161 -7.01 35.79 -4.65
CA THR A 161 -8.08 36.78 -4.86
C THR A 161 -8.43 37.54 -3.59
N LYS A 162 -8.54 36.86 -2.45
CA LYS A 162 -8.82 37.51 -1.16
C LYS A 162 -7.68 38.41 -0.70
N ALA A 163 -6.43 37.99 -0.86
CA ALA A 163 -5.27 38.80 -0.52
C ALA A 163 -5.18 40.05 -1.40
N SER A 164 -5.45 39.94 -2.70
CA SER A 164 -5.49 41.09 -3.60
C SER A 164 -6.59 42.08 -3.26
N ALA A 165 -7.78 41.61 -2.84
CA ALA A 165 -8.86 42.50 -2.40
C ALA A 165 -8.49 43.28 -1.13
N LEU A 166 -7.82 42.65 -0.16
CA LEU A 166 -7.37 43.29 1.08
C LEU A 166 -6.24 44.32 0.88
N LEU A 167 -5.47 44.21 -0.21
CA LEU A 167 -4.40 45.17 -0.54
C LEU A 167 -4.89 46.37 -1.35
N ALA A 168 -6.15 46.36 -1.79
CA ALA A 168 -6.79 47.44 -2.54
C ALA A 168 -7.64 48.37 -1.64
N GLU A 169 -7.80 48.03 -0.36
CA GLU A 169 -8.39 48.86 0.71
C GLU A 169 -7.29 49.62 1.48
#